data_AF-A0A7W7CNT6-F1
#
_entry.id   AF-A0A7W7CNT6-F1
#
_cell.length_a   1.000
_cell.length_b   1.000
_cell.length_c   1.000
_cell.angle_alpha   90.00
_cell.angle_beta   90.00
_cell.angle_gamma   90.00
#
_symmetry.space_group_name_H-M   'P 1'
#
loop_
_entity.id
_entity.type
_entity.pdbx_description
1 polymer ?
#
loop_
_entity_poly.entity_id
_entity_poly.type
_entity_poly.pdbx_seq_one_letter_code
_entity_poly.pdbx_strand_id
1 'polypeptide(L)'
;MDPWDDETVQDAVAVLQHLVMWTHGPQRWEEVDLAMVELRAAFEAGDADAVRAAIAELDRLGPDRILRIGSRTATGIPTPVLDRRNTLVHWLTRHREEDDRGRRQPR
;
A
#
# COMPACT_ATOMS: atom_id res chain seq x y z
N MET A 1 2.11 5.28 -21.25
CA MET A 1 1.97 3.85 -20.94
C MET A 1 2.72 3.68 -19.66
N ASP A 2 2.01 3.87 -18.55
CA ASP A 2 2.57 3.56 -17.24
C ASP A 2 3.08 2.11 -17.25
N PRO A 3 4.24 1.82 -16.64
CA PRO A 3 4.87 0.50 -16.69
C PRO A 3 4.16 -0.58 -15.84
N TRP A 4 3.01 -0.26 -15.24
CA TRP A 4 2.19 -1.14 -14.39
C TRP A 4 0.83 -1.37 -15.01
N ASP A 5 0.37 -2.62 -14.92
CA ASP A 5 -0.98 -3.01 -15.33
C ASP A 5 -2.02 -2.56 -14.28
N ASP A 6 -3.27 -2.37 -14.72
CA ASP A 6 -4.39 -1.97 -13.85
C ASP A 6 -4.61 -2.93 -12.66
N GLU A 7 -4.26 -4.21 -12.83
CA GLU A 7 -4.32 -5.23 -11.79
C GLU A 7 -3.34 -4.92 -10.64
N THR A 8 -2.10 -4.52 -10.96
CA THR A 8 -1.08 -4.18 -9.95
C THR A 8 -1.50 -2.97 -9.11
N VAL A 9 -2.09 -1.95 -9.75
CA VAL A 9 -2.61 -0.77 -9.03
C VAL A 9 -3.79 -1.15 -8.14
N GLN A 10 -4.67 -2.04 -8.60
CA GLN A 10 -5.80 -2.53 -7.81
C GLN A 10 -5.35 -3.30 -6.58
N ASP A 11 -4.37 -4.17 -6.72
CA ASP A 11 -3.81 -4.94 -5.61
C ASP A 11 -3.17 -4.03 -4.57
N ALA A 12 -2.36 -3.04 -5.00
CA ALA A 12 -1.78 -2.05 -4.11
C ALA A 12 -2.87 -1.30 -3.32
N VAL A 13 -3.92 -0.82 -4.00
CA VAL A 13 -5.03 -0.13 -3.35
C VAL A 13 -5.78 -1.04 -2.38
N ALA A 14 -6.01 -2.31 -2.73
CA ALA A 14 -6.71 -3.27 -1.89
C ALA A 14 -5.96 -3.53 -0.58
N VAL A 15 -4.64 -3.77 -0.65
CA VAL A 15 -3.79 -3.96 0.55
C VAL A 15 -3.80 -2.71 1.43
N LEU A 16 -3.64 -1.53 0.83
CA LEU A 16 -3.69 -0.25 1.56
C LEU A 16 -5.07 0.03 2.18
N GLN A 17 -6.14 -0.47 1.58
CA GLN A 17 -7.48 -0.40 2.17
C GLN A 17 -7.65 -1.33 3.36
N HIS A 18 -6.98 -2.47 3.37
CA HIS A 18 -7.05 -3.41 4.49
C HIS A 18 -6.22 -2.97 5.71
N LEU A 19 -5.19 -2.12 5.53
CA LEU A 19 -4.33 -1.61 6.63
C LEU A 19 -5.11 -1.03 7.81
N VAL A 20 -6.26 -0.38 7.58
CA VAL A 20 -7.08 0.22 8.64
C VAL A 20 -7.64 -0.81 9.62
N MET A 21 -7.71 -2.07 9.20
CA MET A 21 -8.17 -3.20 10.01
C MET A 21 -7.02 -3.91 10.74
N TRP A 22 -5.77 -3.52 10.49
CA TRP A 22 -4.61 -4.20 11.05
C TRP A 22 -4.37 -3.72 12.46
N THR A 23 -3.86 -4.64 13.29
CA THR A 23 -3.47 -4.34 14.66
C THR A 23 -2.09 -4.93 14.88
N HIS A 24 -1.13 -4.05 15.13
CA HIS A 24 0.28 -4.40 15.27
C HIS A 24 0.91 -3.67 16.46
N GLY A 25 2.06 -4.17 16.92
CA GLY A 25 2.93 -3.42 17.81
C GLY A 25 3.73 -2.35 17.05
N PRO A 26 4.33 -1.36 17.75
CA PRO A 26 5.04 -0.24 17.14
C PRO A 26 6.10 -0.63 16.10
N GLN A 27 6.94 -1.62 16.41
CA GLN A 27 8.01 -2.08 15.51
C GLN A 27 7.47 -2.57 14.15
N ARG A 28 6.32 -3.24 14.16
CA ARG A 28 5.73 -3.76 12.93
C ARG A 28 4.98 -2.68 12.15
N TRP A 29 4.52 -1.62 12.81
CA TRP A 29 4.06 -0.41 12.13
C TRP A 29 5.20 0.36 11.44
N GLU A 30 6.42 0.34 11.99
CA GLU A 30 7.60 0.90 11.32
C GLU A 30 7.96 0.14 10.04
N GLU A 31 7.89 -1.21 10.08
CA GLU A 31 8.08 -2.06 8.89
C GLU A 31 7.03 -1.75 7.81
N VAL A 32 5.77 -1.56 8.21
CA VAL A 32 4.68 -1.16 7.30
C VAL A 32 4.91 0.24 6.71
N ASP A 33 5.39 1.21 7.48
CA ASP A 33 5.71 2.55 6.95
C ASP A 33 6.83 2.49 5.90
N LEU A 34 7.87 1.70 6.17
CA LEU A 34 8.97 1.50 5.24
C LEU A 34 8.49 0.87 3.92
N ALA A 35 7.70 -0.21 4.00
CA ALA A 35 7.15 -0.85 2.80
C ALA A 35 6.26 0.10 1.98
N MET A 36 5.50 1.00 2.61
CA MET A 36 4.74 2.04 1.90
C MET A 36 5.64 3.09 1.24
N VAL A 37 6.77 3.43 1.85
CA VAL A 37 7.77 4.33 1.25
C VAL A 37 8.40 3.69 0.02
N GLU A 38 8.79 2.42 0.12
CA GLU A 38 9.37 1.66 -0.99
C GLU A 38 8.37 1.47 -2.13
N LEU A 39 7.10 1.16 -1.81
CA LEU A 39 6.03 1.08 -2.80
C LEU A 39 5.89 2.38 -3.60
N ARG A 40 5.89 3.53 -2.90
CA ARG A 40 5.81 4.84 -3.57
C ARG A 40 7.04 5.12 -4.42
N ALA A 41 8.23 4.84 -3.92
CA ALA A 41 9.47 5.04 -4.68
C ALA A 41 9.52 4.15 -5.93
N ALA A 42 9.05 2.91 -5.82
CA ALA A 42 8.94 1.99 -6.94
C ALA A 42 8.01 2.56 -8.02
N PHE A 43 6.81 3.02 -7.63
CA PHE A 43 5.87 3.71 -8.51
C PHE A 43 6.45 4.98 -9.15
N GLU A 44 7.23 5.78 -8.43
CA GLU A 44 7.88 6.96 -9.02
C GLU A 44 9.01 6.60 -10.00
N ALA A 45 9.67 5.46 -9.80
CA ALA A 45 10.79 5.01 -10.60
C ALA A 45 10.42 4.26 -11.89
N GLY A 46 9.15 3.88 -12.07
CA GLY A 46 8.76 3.02 -13.20
C GLY A 46 9.08 1.53 -13.01
N ASP A 47 9.46 1.08 -11.81
CA ASP A 47 9.98 -0.28 -11.56
C ASP A 47 8.88 -1.28 -11.12
N ALA A 48 8.32 -1.98 -12.11
CA ALA A 48 7.21 -2.91 -11.89
C ALA A 48 7.58 -4.12 -10.99
N ASP A 49 8.83 -4.56 -11.01
CA ASP A 49 9.30 -5.64 -10.14
C ASP A 49 9.39 -5.16 -8.69
N ALA A 50 9.89 -3.94 -8.47
CA ALA A 50 9.91 -3.33 -7.15
C ALA A 50 8.50 -3.07 -6.60
N VAL A 51 7.53 -2.67 -7.44
CA VAL A 51 6.13 -2.52 -7.01
C VAL A 51 5.55 -3.86 -6.56
N ARG A 52 5.73 -4.92 -7.34
CA ARG A 52 5.26 -6.26 -6.96
C ARG A 52 5.92 -6.75 -5.68
N ALA A 53 7.21 -6.52 -5.50
CA ALA A 53 7.93 -6.88 -4.29
C ALA A 53 7.41 -6.13 -3.06
N ALA A 54 7.15 -4.83 -3.18
CA ALA A 54 6.62 -4.01 -2.08
C ALA A 54 5.18 -4.40 -1.71
N ILE A 55 4.33 -4.76 -2.68
CA ILE A 55 2.99 -5.30 -2.42
C ILE A 55 3.09 -6.64 -1.66
N ALA A 56 3.94 -7.55 -2.13
CA ALA A 56 4.15 -8.84 -1.47
C ALA A 56 4.67 -8.69 -0.03
N GLU A 57 5.52 -7.70 0.22
CA GLU A 57 6.02 -7.39 1.56
C GLU A 57 4.92 -6.83 2.47
N LEU A 58 4.08 -5.92 1.97
CA LEU A 58 2.91 -5.45 2.72
C LEU A 58 1.96 -6.62 3.05
N ASP A 59 1.68 -7.52 2.10
CA ASP A 59 0.87 -8.71 2.35
C ASP A 59 1.49 -9.64 3.39
N ARG A 60 2.82 -9.85 3.33
CA ARG A 60 3.56 -10.62 4.34
C ARG A 60 3.44 -10.01 5.73
N LEU A 61 3.47 -8.67 5.81
CA LEU A 61 3.31 -7.93 7.06
C LEU A 61 1.90 -7.98 7.63
N GLY A 62 0.93 -8.39 6.80
CA GLY A 62 -0.52 -8.45 6.98
C GLY A 62 -1.07 -8.74 8.37
N PRO A 63 -2.39 -8.58 8.55
CA PRO A 63 -3.01 -8.42 9.86
C PRO A 63 -2.64 -9.57 10.78
N ASP A 64 -2.07 -9.23 11.95
CA ASP A 64 -1.81 -10.21 12.99
C ASP A 64 -3.15 -10.61 13.62
N ARG A 65 -3.89 -11.51 12.95
CA ARG A 65 -5.17 -12.03 13.45
C ARG A 65 -4.99 -12.91 14.68
N ILE A 66 -3.76 -13.31 15.00
CA ILE A 66 -3.43 -14.11 16.16
C ILE A 66 -2.88 -13.16 17.22
N LEU A 67 -3.77 -12.63 18.07
CA LEU A 67 -3.36 -12.07 19.36
C LEU A 67 -2.62 -13.17 20.14
N ARG A 68 -1.30 -13.24 19.98
CA ARG A 68 -0.45 -14.11 20.78
C ARG A 68 -0.71 -13.75 22.24
N ILE A 69 -1.18 -14.72 23.02
CA ILE A 69 -1.47 -14.52 24.45
C ILE A 69 -0.21 -13.92 25.11
N GLY A 70 -0.31 -12.68 25.58
CA GLY A 70 0.79 -11.93 26.20
C GLY A 70 1.34 -10.73 25.42
N SER A 71 0.92 -10.48 24.17
CA SER A 71 1.32 -9.28 23.41
C SER A 71 0.65 -8.02 23.98
N ARG A 72 1.46 -7.12 24.57
CA ARG A 72 0.98 -6.11 25.53
C ARG A 72 0.52 -4.78 24.92
N THR A 73 0.64 -4.55 23.61
CA THR A 73 0.37 -3.22 23.03
C THR A 73 -0.01 -3.30 21.56
N ALA A 74 -1.01 -4.12 21.23
CA ALA A 74 -1.70 -4.03 19.95
C ALA A 74 -2.46 -2.69 19.92
N THR A 75 -1.84 -1.65 19.37
CA THR A 75 -2.46 -0.35 19.16
C THR A 75 -2.94 -0.31 17.72
N GLY A 76 -4.15 0.24 17.50
CA GLY A 76 -4.63 0.50 16.15
C GLY A 76 -3.64 1.35 15.33
N ILE A 77 -3.97 1.62 14.07
CA ILE A 77 -3.07 2.31 13.14
C ILE A 77 -2.54 3.65 13.71
N PRO A 78 -1.21 3.84 13.78
CA PRO A 78 -0.62 5.12 14.18
C PRO A 78 -0.98 6.23 13.18
N THR A 79 -1.18 7.45 13.67
CA THR A 79 -1.51 8.61 12.84
C THR A 79 -0.57 8.83 11.64
N PRO A 80 0.77 8.71 11.78
CA PRO A 80 1.69 8.89 10.65
C PRO A 80 1.47 7.85 9.54
N VAL A 81 1.25 6.61 9.92
CA VAL A 81 0.98 5.50 8.99
C VAL A 81 -0.36 5.71 8.28
N LEU A 82 -1.38 6.16 9.02
CA LEU A 82 -2.70 6.46 8.46
C LEU A 82 -2.64 7.60 7.43
N ASP A 83 -1.91 8.67 7.73
CA ASP A 83 -1.74 9.82 6.83
C ASP A 83 -1.02 9.44 5.54
N ARG A 84 0.07 8.65 5.65
CA ARG A 84 0.80 8.15 4.50
C ARG A 84 -0.06 7.24 3.63
N ARG A 85 -0.79 6.31 4.26
CA ARG A 85 -1.75 5.44 3.57
C ARG A 85 -2.79 6.24 2.81
N ASN A 86 -3.38 7.27 3.43
CA ASN A 86 -4.38 8.12 2.78
C ASN A 86 -3.81 8.87 1.58
N THR A 87 -2.61 9.43 1.74
CA THR A 87 -1.89 10.13 0.65
C THR A 87 -1.61 9.17 -0.51
N LEU A 88 -1.12 7.96 -0.23
CA LEU A 88 -0.76 6.99 -1.25
C LEU A 88 -1.98 6.46 -2.01
N VAL A 89 -3.07 6.15 -1.31
CA VAL A 89 -4.34 5.74 -1.95
C VAL A 89 -4.88 6.84 -2.85
N HIS A 90 -4.86 8.09 -2.39
CA HIS A 90 -5.31 9.23 -3.19
C HIS A 90 -4.45 9.40 -4.46
N TRP A 91 -3.13 9.30 -4.31
CA TRP A 91 -2.18 9.39 -5.42
C TRP A 91 -2.42 8.28 -6.47
N LEU A 92 -2.52 7.02 -6.05
CA LEU A 92 -2.77 5.88 -6.93
C LEU A 92 -4.12 5.98 -7.66
N THR A 93 -5.16 6.38 -6.95
CA THR A 93 -6.51 6.54 -7.54
C THR A 93 -6.49 7.61 -8.63
N ARG A 94 -5.81 8.73 -8.39
CA ARG A 94 -5.69 9.81 -9.37
C ARG A 94 -4.91 9.39 -10.62
N HIS A 95 -3.77 8.71 -10.44
CA HIS A 95 -2.96 8.24 -11.56
C HIS A 95 -3.73 7.26 -12.45
N ARG A 96 -4.52 6.36 -11.86
CA ARG A 96 -5.41 5.47 -12.61
C ARG A 96 -6.45 6.23 -13.44
N GLU A 97 -7.14 7.21 -12.85
CA GLU A 97 -8.16 8.00 -13.56
C GLU A 97 -7.59 8.78 -14.76
N GLU A 98 -6.35 9.23 -14.65
CA GLU A 98 -5.63 9.92 -15.71
C GLU A 98 -5.26 8.95 -16.86
N ASP A 99 -4.83 7.73 -16.55
CA ASP A 99 -4.53 6.69 -17.55
C ASP A 99 -5.82 6.17 -18.24
N ASP A 100 -6.88 5.92 -17.47
CA ASP A 100 -8.21 5.55 -17.97
C ASP A 100 -8.78 6.63 -18.93
N ARG A 101 -8.59 7.92 -18.60
CA ARG A 101 -8.97 9.04 -19.48
C ARG A 101 -8.15 9.07 -20.76
N GLY A 102 -6.85 8.77 -20.69
CA GLY A 102 -5.99 8.63 -21.86
C GLY A 102 -6.43 7.49 -22.78
N ARG A 103 -6.87 6.35 -22.21
CA ARG A 103 -7.32 5.16 -22.96
C ARG A 103 -8.70 5.32 -23.59
N ARG A 104 -9.57 6.21 -23.06
CA ARG A 104 -10.96 6.43 -23.51
C ARG A 104 -11.13 7.46 -24.63
N GLN A 105 -10.09 8.12 -25.16
CA GLN A 105 -10.25 8.96 -26.34
C GLN A 105 -10.20 8.11 -27.62
N PRO A 106 -11.34 7.90 -28.34
CA PRO A 106 -11.27 7.42 -29.71
C PRO A 106 -10.73 8.55 -30.59
N ARG A 107 -9.83 8.17 -31.49
CA ARG A 107 -9.23 9.03 -32.50
C ARG A 107 -10.25 9.49 -33.55
#